data_AF-A0A9P7QJ27-F1
#
_entry.id   AF-A0A9P7QJ27-F1
#
_cell.length_a   1.000
_cell.length_b   1.000
_cell.length_c   1.000
_cell.angle_alpha   90.00
_cell.angle_beta   90.00
_cell.angle_gamma   90.00
#
_symmetry.space_group_name_H-M   'P 1'
#
loop_
_entity.id
_entity.type
_entity.pdbx_description
1 polymer ?
#
loop_
_entity_poly.entity_id
_entity_poly.type
_entity_poly.pdbx_seq_one_letter_code
_entity_poly.pdbx_strand_id
1 'polypeptide(L)'
;MDAGHPSQQVAGETEDSMLSVFPPVLSRPISYDGRAINLIQHTQSTDPPEPLEFRIVTGDPVKVALDYATDNGGIRIPFICAAHRYGPGRGHRGQVERLTYEEQFCRRSNLRDTLTRKWPGMDDTPLYPISETGGIFSNRVAVYLGPQEDNYKVLDPIPDLPVVSVPPVRKPDVIGIGRLYSHGRDKSTMREKISRALRVCLDHEYDRVVVGDFGLGDGFLNPPQELAEVWRDLLLFDPNLRGQFRSVHFVFTDPLQSTIVTIQESKKKNEEKRARQAAREGRASESTGQRTQPLSSQPAPTDMEVFESVFHPDEIKRVREKAASSSSTNMVLSFS
;
A
#
# COMPACT_ATOMS: atom_id res chain seq x y z
N MET A 1 59.81 41.16 1.57
CA MET A 1 59.48 39.75 1.82
C MET A 1 58.07 39.76 2.35
N ASP A 2 57.11 39.53 1.46
CA ASP A 2 55.68 39.66 1.73
C ASP A 2 55.04 38.28 1.58
N ALA A 3 54.21 37.90 2.56
CA ALA A 3 53.70 36.55 2.73
C ALA A 3 52.37 36.38 2.00
N GLY A 4 52.36 35.55 0.95
CA GLY A 4 51.14 35.18 0.21
C GLY A 4 50.51 33.90 0.76
N HIS A 5 49.25 34.00 1.21
CA HIS A 5 48.34 32.88 1.46
C HIS A 5 48.06 32.07 0.18
N PRO A 6 47.86 30.74 0.26
CA PRO A 6 47.22 29.98 -0.81
C PRO A 6 45.69 29.98 -0.66
N SER A 7 45.02 30.33 -1.75
CA SER A 7 43.56 30.36 -1.91
C SER A 7 42.94 28.96 -1.84
N GLN A 8 41.85 28.85 -1.06
CA GLN A 8 40.80 27.85 -1.22
C GLN A 8 39.99 28.14 -2.49
N GLN A 9 39.94 27.21 -3.44
CA GLN A 9 38.82 27.07 -4.40
C GLN A 9 38.53 25.57 -4.58
N VAL A 10 37.50 25.05 -3.91
CA VAL A 10 36.12 24.84 -4.40
C VAL A 10 36.02 23.47 -5.11
N ALA A 11 35.68 22.46 -4.32
CA ALA A 11 35.13 21.20 -4.79
C ALA A 11 33.68 21.45 -5.22
N GLY A 12 33.46 21.53 -6.52
CA GLY A 12 32.13 21.68 -7.10
C GLY A 12 32.05 20.87 -8.38
N GLU A 13 32.22 19.55 -8.30
CA GLU A 13 32.18 18.69 -9.49
C GLU A 13 31.97 17.19 -9.18
N THR A 14 31.21 16.85 -8.13
CA THR A 14 31.00 15.42 -7.76
C THR A 14 29.55 14.96 -7.71
N GLU A 15 28.56 15.86 -7.76
CA GLU A 15 27.14 15.44 -7.75
C GLU A 15 26.59 15.11 -9.14
N ASP A 16 27.14 15.70 -10.21
CA ASP A 16 26.60 15.53 -11.58
C ASP A 16 27.05 14.22 -12.25
N SER A 17 28.13 13.60 -11.76
CA SER A 17 28.69 12.37 -12.35
C SER A 17 27.85 11.11 -12.04
N MET A 18 27.23 11.04 -10.85
CA MET A 18 26.38 9.89 -10.49
C MET A 18 25.05 9.86 -11.25
N LEU A 19 24.54 11.02 -11.70
CA LEU A 19 23.30 11.11 -12.48
C LEU A 19 23.44 10.61 -13.92
N SER A 20 24.67 10.42 -14.42
CA SER A 20 24.93 9.90 -15.77
C SER A 20 24.84 8.36 -15.89
N VAL A 21 24.83 7.66 -14.76
CA VAL A 21 24.92 6.18 -14.71
C VAL A 21 23.54 5.51 -14.73
N PHE A 22 22.49 6.22 -14.32
CA PHE A 22 21.15 5.66 -14.21
C PHE A 22 20.24 6.14 -15.35
N PRO A 23 19.44 5.26 -15.97
CA PRO A 23 18.63 5.61 -17.13
C PRO A 23 17.66 6.75 -16.81
N PRO A 24 17.33 7.57 -17.82
CA PRO A 24 16.43 8.69 -17.64
C PRO A 24 15.02 8.22 -17.23
N VAL A 25 14.17 9.15 -16.84
CA VAL A 25 12.76 8.87 -16.57
C VAL A 25 12.11 8.25 -17.82
N LEU A 26 11.62 7.01 -17.69
CA LEU A 26 11.21 6.18 -18.83
C LEU A 26 9.74 6.37 -19.24
N SER A 27 8.91 7.01 -18.41
CA SER A 27 7.49 7.20 -18.71
C SER A 27 6.88 8.40 -17.99
N ARG A 28 5.92 9.05 -18.66
CA ARG A 28 5.11 10.13 -18.08
C ARG A 28 4.10 9.57 -17.09
N PRO A 29 4.06 10.04 -15.82
CA PRO A 29 3.04 9.64 -14.88
C PRO A 29 1.66 10.23 -15.25
N ILE A 30 0.60 9.49 -14.94
CA ILE A 30 -0.79 9.89 -15.16
C ILE A 30 -1.47 10.05 -13.80
N SER A 31 -1.92 11.27 -13.47
CA SER A 31 -2.76 11.49 -12.29
C SER A 31 -4.20 11.06 -12.58
N TYR A 32 -4.78 10.29 -11.66
CA TYR A 32 -6.17 9.88 -11.64
C TYR A 32 -7.00 10.72 -10.66
N ASP A 33 -6.60 11.95 -10.36
CA ASP A 33 -7.41 12.88 -9.57
C ASP A 33 -8.65 13.32 -10.35
N GLY A 34 -9.85 12.98 -9.83
CA GLY A 34 -11.14 13.36 -10.44
C GLY A 34 -11.45 12.74 -11.81
N ARG A 35 -10.59 11.88 -12.35
CA ARG A 35 -10.81 11.23 -13.66
C ARG A 35 -11.89 10.15 -13.57
N ALA A 36 -12.77 10.02 -14.56
CA ALA A 36 -13.60 8.82 -14.67
C ALA A 36 -12.75 7.67 -15.24
N ILE A 37 -12.90 6.45 -14.71
CA ILE A 37 -12.32 5.24 -15.30
C ILE A 37 -13.49 4.43 -15.86
N ASN A 38 -13.54 4.30 -17.18
CA ASN A 38 -14.56 3.52 -17.86
C ASN A 38 -13.98 2.16 -18.18
N LEU A 39 -14.19 1.19 -17.28
CA LEU A 39 -13.68 -0.15 -17.47
C LEU A 39 -14.46 -0.89 -18.55
N ILE A 40 -13.74 -1.47 -19.49
CA ILE A 40 -14.29 -2.48 -20.40
C ILE A 40 -14.24 -3.82 -19.66
N GLN A 41 -15.38 -4.49 -19.54
CA GLN A 41 -15.40 -5.84 -18.98
C GLN A 41 -14.79 -6.80 -20.00
N HIS A 42 -13.63 -7.38 -19.67
CA HIS A 42 -12.96 -8.39 -20.50
C HIS A 42 -13.50 -9.78 -20.15
N THR A 43 -14.83 -9.92 -20.12
CA THR A 43 -15.52 -11.21 -19.88
C THR A 43 -15.79 -12.00 -21.16
N GLN A 44 -15.22 -11.59 -22.30
CA GLN A 44 -15.39 -12.28 -23.60
C GLN A 44 -14.39 -13.43 -23.84
N SER A 45 -13.75 -13.97 -22.80
CA SER A 45 -12.98 -15.21 -22.94
C SER A 45 -13.94 -16.40 -22.99
N THR A 46 -13.78 -17.27 -23.99
CA THR A 46 -14.61 -18.47 -24.22
C THR A 46 -14.23 -19.64 -23.30
N ASP A 47 -13.08 -19.54 -22.63
CA ASP A 47 -12.67 -20.48 -21.59
C ASP A 47 -13.33 -20.12 -20.23
N PRO A 48 -13.71 -21.10 -19.40
CA PRO A 48 -14.20 -20.82 -18.06
C PRO A 48 -13.13 -20.00 -17.31
N PRO A 49 -13.50 -18.87 -16.70
CA PRO A 49 -12.52 -18.02 -16.02
C PRO A 49 -11.85 -18.83 -14.92
N GLU A 50 -10.53 -19.01 -15.02
CA GLU A 50 -9.75 -19.59 -13.94
C GLU A 50 -10.05 -18.83 -12.64
N PRO A 51 -10.16 -19.53 -11.51
CA PRO A 51 -10.44 -18.86 -10.24
C PRO A 51 -9.32 -17.88 -9.92
N LEU A 52 -9.70 -16.67 -9.54
CA LEU A 52 -8.77 -15.64 -9.05
C LEU A 52 -7.84 -16.23 -7.98
N GLU A 53 -6.54 -16.20 -8.26
CA GLU A 53 -5.50 -16.67 -7.36
C GLU A 53 -5.10 -15.56 -6.38
N PHE A 54 -5.11 -15.88 -5.09
CA PHE A 54 -4.54 -15.03 -4.04
C PHE A 54 -3.26 -15.66 -3.51
N ARG A 55 -2.18 -14.88 -3.44
CA ARG A 55 -0.92 -15.31 -2.83
C ARG A 55 -0.52 -14.36 -1.71
N ILE A 56 -0.18 -14.93 -0.56
CA ILE A 56 0.37 -14.17 0.56
C ILE A 56 1.86 -14.52 0.65
N VAL A 57 2.72 -13.51 0.51
CA VAL A 57 4.16 -13.71 0.31
C VAL A 57 4.95 -12.78 1.23
N THR A 58 6.11 -13.24 1.69
CA THR A 58 7.06 -12.40 2.44
C THR A 58 8.15 -11.88 1.50
N GLY A 59 8.53 -10.60 1.64
CA GLY A 59 9.70 -10.04 0.95
C GLY A 59 9.51 -8.59 0.50
N ASP A 60 10.40 -8.14 -0.38
CA ASP A 60 10.27 -6.83 -1.04
C ASP A 60 9.24 -6.90 -2.18
N PRO A 61 8.17 -6.07 -2.18
CA PRO A 61 7.11 -6.16 -3.17
C PRO A 61 7.56 -5.88 -4.61
N VAL A 62 8.57 -5.03 -4.81
CA VAL A 62 9.10 -4.76 -6.15
C VAL A 62 9.89 -5.96 -6.65
N LYS A 63 10.72 -6.58 -5.80
CA LYS A 63 11.45 -7.81 -6.14
C LYS A 63 10.47 -8.93 -6.49
N VAL A 64 9.43 -9.14 -5.67
CA VAL A 64 8.38 -10.12 -5.96
C VAL A 64 7.69 -9.84 -7.29
N ALA A 65 7.39 -8.58 -7.62
CA ALA A 65 6.79 -8.21 -8.91
C ALA A 65 7.72 -8.52 -10.10
N LEU A 66 9.01 -8.22 -9.96
CA LEU A 66 10.02 -8.46 -11.00
C LEU A 66 10.31 -9.96 -11.22
N ASP A 67 10.40 -10.72 -10.13
CA ASP A 67 10.58 -12.17 -10.18
C ASP A 67 9.34 -12.82 -10.82
N TYR A 68 8.13 -12.43 -10.40
CA TYR A 68 6.88 -12.94 -10.98
C TYR A 68 6.74 -12.59 -12.47
N ALA A 69 7.16 -11.40 -12.88
CA ALA A 69 7.23 -11.00 -14.29
C ALA A 69 8.15 -11.94 -15.09
N THR A 70 9.33 -12.23 -14.55
CA THR A 70 10.35 -13.09 -15.18
C THR A 70 9.84 -14.52 -15.31
N ASP A 71 9.27 -15.08 -14.23
CA ASP A 71 8.75 -16.45 -14.19
C ASP A 71 7.58 -16.69 -15.14
N ASN A 72 6.86 -15.63 -15.52
CA ASN A 72 5.68 -15.69 -16.39
C ASN A 72 5.97 -15.18 -17.80
N GLY A 73 7.22 -15.34 -18.28
CA GLY A 73 7.57 -15.05 -19.67
C GLY A 73 7.70 -13.55 -19.98
N GLY A 74 8.02 -12.73 -18.99
CA GLY A 74 8.25 -11.30 -19.16
C GLY A 74 6.98 -10.43 -19.16
N ILE A 75 5.85 -10.95 -18.68
CA ILE A 75 4.65 -10.14 -18.48
C ILE A 75 4.93 -9.04 -17.44
N ARG A 76 4.45 -7.83 -17.68
CA ARG A 76 4.69 -6.70 -16.77
C ARG A 76 3.65 -6.72 -15.66
N ILE A 77 4.11 -6.67 -14.41
CA ILE A 77 3.24 -6.79 -13.24
C ILE A 77 3.21 -5.44 -12.50
N PRO A 78 2.07 -4.73 -12.44
CA PRO A 78 1.96 -3.50 -11.67
C PRO A 78 2.15 -3.76 -10.18
N PHE A 79 2.84 -2.82 -9.55
CA PHE A 79 2.95 -2.73 -8.10
C PHE A 79 2.04 -1.61 -7.55
N ILE A 80 1.08 -1.96 -6.70
CA ILE A 80 0.29 -1.00 -5.92
C ILE A 80 1.09 -0.57 -4.69
N CYS A 81 1.60 0.67 -4.74
CA CYS A 81 2.44 1.25 -3.71
C CYS A 81 1.60 2.10 -2.73
N ALA A 82 1.79 1.91 -1.42
CA ALA A 82 1.22 2.78 -0.39
C ALA A 82 2.00 4.09 -0.34
N ALA A 83 1.61 5.02 -1.20
CA ALA A 83 2.34 6.25 -1.41
C ALA A 83 2.15 7.26 -0.28
N HIS A 84 3.19 8.02 0.05
CA HIS A 84 3.07 9.12 0.98
C HIS A 84 2.36 10.31 0.32
N ARG A 85 1.23 10.76 0.90
CA ARG A 85 0.32 11.75 0.29
C ARG A 85 0.97 13.05 -0.19
N TYR A 86 2.01 13.55 0.49
CA TYR A 86 2.59 14.88 0.24
C TYR A 86 3.91 14.87 -0.53
N GLY A 87 4.43 13.70 -0.88
CA GLY A 87 5.63 13.62 -1.70
C GLY A 87 6.25 12.24 -1.67
N PRO A 88 6.90 11.83 -2.76
CA PRO A 88 7.39 10.48 -2.96
C PRO A 88 8.54 10.15 -2.01
N GLY A 89 8.53 8.93 -1.47
CA GLY A 89 9.61 8.41 -0.64
C GLY A 89 9.91 9.28 0.58
N ARG A 90 8.87 9.88 1.17
CA ARG A 90 8.97 10.61 2.43
C ARG A 90 8.56 9.70 3.57
N GLY A 91 9.40 9.61 4.61
CA GLY A 91 9.05 8.92 5.83
C GLY A 91 7.89 9.59 6.57
N HIS A 92 7.12 8.78 7.31
CA HIS A 92 6.06 9.31 8.12
C HIS A 92 6.60 9.94 9.41
N ARG A 93 6.12 11.13 9.77
CA ARG A 93 6.49 11.76 11.06
C ARG A 93 6.30 10.78 12.21
N GLY A 94 7.39 10.49 12.94
CA GLY A 94 7.43 9.59 14.09
C GLY A 94 8.02 8.19 13.81
N GLN A 95 8.25 7.83 12.54
CA GLN A 95 9.08 6.67 12.17
C GLN A 95 10.55 7.11 12.14
N VAL A 96 11.35 6.70 13.13
CA VAL A 96 12.77 7.09 13.21
C VAL A 96 13.70 5.94 12.78
N GLU A 97 13.24 4.69 12.84
CA GLU A 97 14.17 3.54 12.79
C GLU A 97 13.98 2.59 11.59
N ARG A 98 12.82 2.58 10.90
CA ARG A 98 12.58 1.67 9.76
C ARG A 98 12.05 2.40 8.53
N LEU A 99 12.74 2.22 7.40
CA LEU A 99 12.33 2.76 6.11
C LEU A 99 11.12 2.00 5.60
N THR A 100 10.12 2.73 5.10
CA THR A 100 9.01 2.16 4.35
C THR A 100 9.50 1.59 3.02
N TYR A 101 8.75 0.64 2.45
CA TYR A 101 9.08 0.13 1.12
C TYR A 101 9.02 1.21 0.03
N GLU A 102 8.18 2.25 0.18
CA GLU A 102 8.16 3.39 -0.77
C GLU A 102 9.48 4.17 -0.71
N GLU A 103 10.00 4.44 0.49
CA GLU A 103 11.29 5.12 0.68
C GLU A 103 12.44 4.30 0.10
N GLN A 104 12.47 3.00 0.38
CA GLN A 104 13.47 2.09 -0.17
C GLN A 104 13.37 2.05 -1.69
N PHE A 105 12.15 1.94 -2.23
CA PHE A 105 11.91 1.92 -3.67
C PHE A 105 12.37 3.21 -4.34
N CYS A 106 12.07 4.38 -3.76
CA CYS A 106 12.54 5.67 -4.27
C CYS A 106 14.07 5.83 -4.24
N ARG A 107 14.79 5.13 -3.35
CA ARG A 107 16.26 5.16 -3.28
C ARG A 107 16.94 4.28 -4.32
N ARG A 108 16.26 3.25 -4.80
CA ARG A 108 16.81 2.25 -5.73
C ARG A 108 16.20 2.28 -7.12
N SER A 109 15.41 3.30 -7.45
CA SER A 109 14.73 3.43 -8.73
C SER A 109 14.63 4.90 -9.15
N ASN A 110 14.18 5.15 -10.38
CA ASN A 110 13.76 6.49 -10.80
C ASN A 110 12.34 6.88 -10.36
N LEU A 111 11.68 6.18 -9.42
CA LEU A 111 10.31 6.52 -9.03
C LEU A 111 10.20 7.98 -8.56
N ARG A 112 11.13 8.41 -7.71
CA ARG A 112 11.15 9.78 -7.19
C ARG A 112 11.28 10.81 -8.31
N ASP A 113 12.19 10.57 -9.25
CA ASP A 113 12.38 11.46 -10.40
C ASP A 113 11.15 11.46 -11.31
N THR A 114 10.55 10.28 -11.54
CA THR A 114 9.31 10.12 -12.31
C THR A 114 8.18 10.98 -11.76
N LEU A 115 8.08 11.04 -10.43
CA LEU A 115 7.02 11.73 -9.70
C LEU A 115 7.29 13.20 -9.40
N THR A 116 8.53 13.68 -9.57
CA THR A 116 8.91 15.07 -9.25
C THR A 116 9.31 15.89 -10.48
N ARG A 117 9.75 15.23 -11.56
CA ARG A 117 10.20 15.90 -12.77
C ARG A 117 9.01 16.52 -13.50
N LYS A 118 9.15 17.78 -13.90
CA LYS A 118 8.23 18.44 -14.85
C LYS A 118 8.52 17.95 -16.26
N TRP A 119 7.48 17.58 -16.99
CA TRP A 119 7.60 17.09 -18.37
C TRP A 119 7.25 18.20 -19.38
N PRO A 120 7.98 18.29 -20.51
CA PRO A 120 7.60 19.21 -21.59
C PRO A 120 6.19 18.89 -22.11
N GLY A 121 5.29 19.88 -22.05
CA GLY A 121 3.88 19.73 -22.46
C GLY A 121 2.96 19.10 -21.40
N MET A 122 3.42 18.97 -20.15
CA MET A 122 2.55 18.70 -19.02
C MET A 122 1.99 20.02 -18.48
N ASP A 123 0.69 20.04 -18.16
CA ASP A 123 0.10 21.18 -17.45
C ASP A 123 0.87 21.43 -16.15
N ASP A 124 0.97 22.68 -15.72
CA ASP A 124 1.69 23.08 -14.50
C ASP A 124 1.08 22.53 -13.19
N THR A 125 0.12 21.60 -13.30
CA THR A 125 -0.53 20.94 -12.16
C THR A 125 0.45 19.96 -11.50
N PRO A 126 0.80 20.17 -10.23
CA PRO A 126 1.68 19.24 -9.53
C PRO A 126 0.96 17.91 -9.27
N LEU A 127 1.70 16.80 -9.33
CA LEU A 127 1.18 15.46 -8.98
C LEU A 127 0.94 15.29 -7.48
N TYR A 128 1.57 16.14 -6.67
CA TYR A 128 1.46 16.13 -5.21
C TYR A 128 0.91 17.47 -4.71
N PRO A 129 0.08 17.46 -3.65
CA PRO A 129 -0.36 16.28 -2.90
C PRO A 129 -1.37 15.44 -3.68
N ILE A 130 -1.27 14.11 -3.55
CA ILE A 130 -2.26 13.20 -4.15
C ILE A 130 -3.63 13.45 -3.48
N SER A 131 -4.70 13.53 -4.27
CA SER A 131 -6.04 13.76 -3.74
C SER A 131 -6.51 12.61 -2.81
N GLU A 132 -7.58 12.84 -2.05
CA GLU A 132 -8.06 11.86 -1.06
C GLU A 132 -8.48 10.53 -1.70
N THR A 133 -9.04 10.52 -2.90
CA THR A 133 -9.42 9.28 -3.62
C THR A 133 -8.63 9.08 -4.91
N GLY A 134 -7.59 9.89 -5.11
CA GLY A 134 -6.74 9.84 -6.29
C GLY A 134 -5.63 8.81 -6.21
N GLY A 135 -4.87 8.76 -7.30
CA GLY A 135 -3.70 7.92 -7.46
C GLY A 135 -2.88 8.37 -8.66
N ILE A 136 -1.62 7.94 -8.72
CA ILE A 136 -0.73 8.24 -9.83
C ILE A 136 -0.27 6.91 -10.45
N PHE A 137 -0.48 6.75 -11.75
CA PHE A 137 0.08 5.64 -12.50
C PHE A 137 1.41 6.05 -13.14
N SER A 138 2.46 5.27 -12.90
CA SER A 138 3.76 5.41 -13.57
C SER A 138 4.01 4.15 -14.39
N ASN A 139 3.99 4.26 -15.71
CA ASN A 139 4.00 3.07 -16.57
C ASN A 139 5.31 2.30 -16.50
N ARG A 140 6.45 2.98 -16.51
CA ARG A 140 7.81 2.40 -16.52
C ARG A 140 8.65 3.07 -15.45
N VAL A 141 8.90 2.35 -14.36
CA VAL A 141 9.80 2.75 -13.28
C VAL A 141 10.98 1.80 -13.29
N ALA A 142 12.17 2.32 -13.57
CA ALA A 142 13.39 1.54 -13.69
C ALA A 142 14.02 1.31 -12.32
N VAL A 143 14.45 0.08 -12.04
CA VAL A 143 15.00 -0.34 -10.74
C VAL A 143 16.47 -0.65 -10.90
N TYR A 144 17.33 0.11 -10.22
CA TYR A 144 18.78 0.06 -10.40
C TYR A 144 19.47 -0.84 -9.40
N LEU A 145 18.93 -0.87 -8.18
CA LEU A 145 19.51 -1.59 -7.06
C LEU A 145 18.49 -2.58 -6.51
N GLY A 146 19.00 -3.73 -6.05
CA GLY A 146 18.27 -4.68 -5.24
C GLY A 146 17.81 -4.08 -3.91
N PRO A 147 16.99 -4.82 -3.15
CA PRO A 147 16.54 -4.40 -1.84
C PRO A 147 17.71 -4.39 -0.84
N GLN A 148 17.46 -3.86 0.37
CA GLN A 148 18.51 -3.68 1.38
C GLN A 148 19.15 -5.01 1.81
N GLU A 149 18.38 -6.09 1.83
CA GLU A 149 18.80 -7.44 2.17
C GLU A 149 19.87 -7.98 1.21
N ASP A 150 19.82 -7.55 -0.05
CA ASP A 150 20.79 -7.88 -1.09
C ASP A 150 21.96 -6.87 -1.13
N ASN A 151 22.14 -6.07 -0.06
CA ASN A 151 23.12 -4.99 0.04
C ASN A 151 23.07 -4.01 -1.13
N TYR A 152 21.87 -3.71 -1.66
CA TYR A 152 21.69 -2.82 -2.80
C TYR A 152 22.51 -3.23 -4.03
N LYS A 153 22.62 -4.53 -4.30
CA LYS A 153 23.30 -5.05 -5.50
C LYS A 153 22.76 -4.40 -6.78
N VAL A 154 23.65 -3.95 -7.66
CA VAL A 154 23.26 -3.41 -8.97
C VAL A 154 22.55 -4.49 -9.81
N LEU A 155 21.41 -4.13 -10.38
CA LEU A 155 20.64 -5.00 -11.26
C LEU A 155 21.07 -4.80 -12.72
N ASP A 156 21.46 -5.90 -13.38
CA ASP A 156 21.85 -5.92 -14.79
C ASP A 156 21.27 -7.18 -15.47
N PRO A 157 20.43 -7.05 -16.50
CA PRO A 157 19.92 -5.79 -17.08
C PRO A 157 19.05 -5.00 -16.09
N ILE A 158 18.92 -3.69 -16.28
CA ILE A 158 18.05 -2.82 -15.45
C ILE A 158 16.58 -3.15 -15.77
N PRO A 159 15.83 -3.77 -14.85
CA PRO A 159 14.41 -4.04 -15.08
C PRO A 159 13.55 -2.80 -14.84
N ASP A 160 12.33 -2.81 -15.37
CA ASP A 160 11.31 -1.82 -15.07
C ASP A 160 9.95 -2.45 -14.77
N LEU A 161 9.12 -1.76 -14.00
CA LEU A 161 7.76 -2.18 -13.70
C LEU A 161 6.77 -1.02 -13.69
N PRO A 162 5.46 -1.29 -13.93
CA PRO A 162 4.40 -0.32 -13.68
C PRO A 162 4.16 -0.13 -12.18
N VAL A 163 3.82 1.10 -11.77
CA VAL A 163 3.56 1.44 -10.37
C VAL A 163 2.28 2.26 -10.26
N VAL A 164 1.39 1.85 -9.36
CA VAL A 164 0.20 2.60 -8.99
C VAL A 164 0.40 3.16 -7.58
N SER A 165 0.71 4.44 -7.49
CA SER A 165 0.95 5.15 -6.22
C SER A 165 -0.37 5.68 -5.66
N VAL A 166 -0.85 5.10 -4.55
CA VAL A 166 -2.09 5.51 -3.89
C VAL A 166 -1.83 5.67 -2.39
N PRO A 167 -2.21 6.80 -1.76
CA PRO A 167 -2.05 6.96 -0.33
C PRO A 167 -3.14 6.19 0.42
N PRO A 168 -2.83 5.29 1.37
CA PRO A 168 -3.83 4.71 2.26
C PRO A 168 -4.46 5.74 3.20
N VAL A 169 -5.59 5.39 3.84
CA VAL A 169 -6.08 6.16 5.01
C VAL A 169 -5.03 6.07 6.11
N ARG A 170 -4.72 7.20 6.77
CA ARG A 170 -3.67 7.26 7.78
C ARG A 170 -4.28 7.44 9.16
N LYS A 171 -3.93 6.51 10.06
CA LYS A 171 -4.26 6.46 11.48
C LYS A 171 -5.75 6.70 11.74
N PRO A 172 -6.65 5.91 11.11
CA PRO A 172 -8.07 6.03 11.37
C PRO A 172 -8.36 5.75 12.85
N ASP A 173 -9.49 6.27 13.33
CA ASP A 173 -9.98 5.87 14.64
C ASP A 173 -10.48 4.43 14.56
N VAL A 174 -10.11 3.61 15.54
CA VAL A 174 -10.40 2.17 15.56
C VAL A 174 -10.98 1.72 16.90
N ILE A 175 -11.96 0.82 16.83
CA ILE A 175 -12.64 0.20 17.97
C ILE A 175 -12.37 -1.31 18.03
N GLY A 176 -12.91 -1.99 19.05
CA GLY A 176 -12.79 -3.45 19.17
C GLY A 176 -11.34 -3.91 19.26
N ILE A 177 -10.48 -3.16 19.97
CA ILE A 177 -9.04 -3.45 20.11
C ILE A 177 -8.31 -3.38 18.75
N GLY A 178 -8.66 -2.42 17.89
CA GLY A 178 -8.00 -2.24 16.60
C GLY A 178 -8.49 -3.22 15.52
N ARG A 179 -9.59 -3.92 15.77
CA ARG A 179 -10.20 -4.85 14.81
C ARG A 179 -11.12 -4.17 13.82
N LEU A 180 -11.72 -3.05 14.19
CA LEU A 180 -12.75 -2.39 13.40
C LEU A 180 -12.49 -0.90 13.22
N TYR A 181 -12.90 -0.34 12.09
CA TYR A 181 -12.96 1.11 11.90
C TYR A 181 -14.03 1.71 12.83
N SER A 182 -13.71 2.83 13.49
CA SER A 182 -14.67 3.55 14.33
C SER A 182 -15.68 4.32 13.48
N HIS A 183 -15.23 4.90 12.36
CA HIS A 183 -16.04 5.72 11.48
C HIS A 183 -16.25 5.04 10.13
N GLY A 184 -17.50 4.91 9.71
CA GLY A 184 -17.83 4.35 8.39
C GLY A 184 -17.20 5.12 7.23
N ARG A 185 -16.94 6.43 7.42
CA ARG A 185 -16.23 7.28 6.44
C ARG A 185 -14.79 6.81 6.18
N ASP A 186 -14.05 6.43 7.21
CA ASP A 186 -12.66 5.98 7.03
C ASP A 186 -12.63 4.66 6.24
N LYS A 187 -13.54 3.74 6.57
CA LYS A 187 -13.72 2.49 5.83
C LYS A 187 -14.12 2.73 4.37
N SER A 188 -15.08 3.62 4.12
CA SER A 188 -15.53 3.92 2.75
C SER A 188 -14.46 4.62 1.93
N THR A 189 -13.71 5.56 2.53
CA THR A 189 -12.56 6.20 1.89
C THR A 189 -11.46 5.18 1.57
N MET A 190 -11.16 4.26 2.49
CA MET A 190 -10.20 3.18 2.22
C MET A 190 -10.66 2.28 1.07
N ARG A 191 -11.94 1.86 1.07
CA ARG A 191 -12.53 1.07 0.01
C ARG A 191 -12.44 1.77 -1.35
N GLU A 192 -12.73 3.07 -1.41
CA GLU A 192 -12.63 3.84 -2.65
C GLU A 192 -11.18 3.91 -3.17
N LYS A 193 -10.20 4.13 -2.28
CA LYS A 193 -8.77 4.13 -2.64
C LYS A 193 -8.32 2.79 -3.23
N ILE A 194 -8.71 1.68 -2.61
CA ILE A 194 -8.37 0.32 -3.08
C ILE A 194 -9.06 0.04 -4.41
N SER A 195 -10.36 0.34 -4.49
CA SER A 195 -11.14 0.20 -5.73
C SER A 195 -10.49 0.99 -6.87
N ARG A 196 -10.08 2.23 -6.60
CA ARG A 196 -9.39 3.08 -7.57
C ARG A 196 -8.07 2.46 -8.04
N ALA A 197 -7.23 1.99 -7.12
CA ALA A 197 -5.96 1.35 -7.47
C ALA A 197 -6.13 0.16 -8.42
N LEU A 198 -7.12 -0.70 -8.12
CA LEU A 198 -7.47 -1.86 -8.95
C LEU A 198 -8.02 -1.44 -10.31
N ARG A 199 -8.89 -0.43 -10.36
CA ARG A 199 -9.42 0.11 -11.62
C ARG A 199 -8.33 0.69 -12.50
N VAL A 200 -7.34 1.38 -11.92
CA VAL A 200 -6.18 1.89 -12.67
C VAL A 200 -5.36 0.74 -13.28
N CYS A 201 -5.20 -0.38 -12.56
CA CYS A 201 -4.53 -1.56 -13.13
C CYS A 201 -5.27 -2.09 -14.36
N LEU A 202 -6.60 -2.25 -14.25
CA LEU A 202 -7.44 -2.75 -15.35
C LEU A 202 -7.53 -1.77 -16.53
N ASP A 203 -7.56 -0.46 -16.28
CA ASP A 203 -7.52 0.60 -17.30
C ASP A 203 -6.26 0.53 -18.18
N HIS A 204 -5.19 -0.05 -17.62
CA HIS A 204 -3.93 -0.31 -18.30
C HIS A 204 -3.72 -1.80 -18.66
N GLU A 205 -4.82 -2.56 -18.75
CA GLU A 205 -4.84 -3.97 -19.20
C GLU A 205 -4.01 -4.94 -18.35
N TYR A 206 -3.80 -4.61 -17.06
CA TYR A 206 -3.14 -5.52 -16.12
C TYR A 206 -4.18 -6.35 -15.34
N ASP A 207 -4.13 -7.66 -15.54
CA ASP A 207 -4.97 -8.66 -14.86
C ASP A 207 -4.24 -9.36 -13.69
N ARG A 208 -2.99 -9.00 -13.42
CA ARG A 208 -2.18 -9.52 -12.31
C ARG A 208 -1.55 -8.36 -11.57
N VAL A 209 -1.49 -8.42 -10.24
CA VAL A 209 -0.99 -7.29 -9.46
C VAL A 209 -0.27 -7.72 -8.18
N VAL A 210 0.78 -6.98 -7.83
CA VAL A 210 1.45 -7.08 -6.54
C VAL A 210 1.04 -5.90 -5.67
N VAL A 211 0.73 -6.17 -4.42
CA VAL A 211 0.35 -5.20 -3.39
C VAL A 211 1.30 -5.37 -2.21
N GLY A 212 1.88 -4.27 -1.70
CA GLY A 212 2.63 -4.32 -0.45
C GLY A 212 1.73 -4.47 0.78
N ASP A 213 2.26 -4.20 1.97
CA ASP A 213 1.51 -4.08 3.23
C ASP A 213 0.66 -2.78 3.28
N PHE A 214 -0.19 -2.60 2.27
CA PHE A 214 -0.90 -1.37 1.97
C PHE A 214 -1.79 -0.90 3.12
N GLY A 215 -1.44 0.20 3.76
CA GLY A 215 -2.23 0.78 4.85
C GLY A 215 -2.04 0.08 6.20
N LEU A 216 -1.14 -0.90 6.29
CA LEU A 216 -0.80 -1.59 7.52
C LEU A 216 0.43 -0.94 8.18
N GLY A 217 0.80 -1.47 9.33
CA GLY A 217 1.97 -1.07 10.08
C GLY A 217 1.83 0.25 10.83
N ASP A 218 2.94 0.66 11.44
CA ASP A 218 3.06 1.81 12.35
C ASP A 218 2.80 3.17 11.67
N GLY A 219 3.02 3.24 10.36
CA GLY A 219 2.78 4.43 9.54
C GLY A 219 1.30 4.74 9.32
N PHE A 220 0.46 3.72 9.23
CA PHE A 220 -0.94 3.84 8.78
C PHE A 220 -1.96 3.35 9.78
N LEU A 221 -1.69 2.30 10.57
CA LEU A 221 -2.55 1.84 11.67
C LEU A 221 -4.01 1.52 11.26
N ASN A 222 -4.24 0.98 10.05
CA ASN A 222 -5.57 0.48 9.69
C ASN A 222 -5.84 -0.88 10.35
N PRO A 223 -7.10 -1.20 10.68
CA PRO A 223 -7.47 -2.51 11.24
C PRO A 223 -7.22 -3.63 10.22
N PRO A 224 -6.30 -4.59 10.48
CA PRO A 224 -5.88 -5.57 9.47
C PRO A 224 -7.01 -6.45 8.94
N GLN A 225 -7.88 -6.93 9.84
CA GLN A 225 -9.01 -7.80 9.48
C GLN A 225 -9.97 -7.09 8.52
N GLU A 226 -10.48 -5.91 8.89
CA GLU A 226 -11.39 -5.17 8.03
C GLU A 226 -10.75 -4.73 6.71
N LEU A 227 -9.46 -4.38 6.74
CA LEU A 227 -8.74 -4.00 5.53
C LEU A 227 -8.58 -5.19 4.56
N ALA A 228 -8.21 -6.37 5.05
CA ALA A 228 -8.15 -7.59 4.26
C ALA A 228 -9.53 -7.95 3.67
N GLU A 229 -10.59 -7.81 4.47
CA GLU A 229 -11.97 -8.01 4.01
C GLU A 229 -12.38 -7.01 2.93
N VAL A 230 -11.97 -5.74 3.01
CA VAL A 230 -12.21 -4.74 1.96
C VAL A 230 -11.57 -5.16 0.64
N TRP A 231 -10.31 -5.61 0.66
CA TRP A 231 -9.63 -6.14 -0.53
C TRP A 231 -10.37 -7.33 -1.11
N ARG A 232 -10.70 -8.33 -0.27
CA ARG A 232 -11.45 -9.53 -0.67
C ARG A 232 -12.79 -9.16 -1.30
N ASP A 233 -13.56 -8.30 -0.65
CA ASP A 233 -14.91 -7.95 -1.10
C ASP A 233 -14.90 -7.20 -2.43
N LEU A 234 -13.90 -6.34 -2.66
CA LEU A 234 -13.72 -5.67 -3.95
C LEU A 234 -13.36 -6.68 -5.05
N LEU A 235 -12.40 -7.56 -4.80
CA LEU A 235 -11.91 -8.53 -5.79
C LEU A 235 -12.93 -9.63 -6.12
N LEU A 236 -13.78 -10.03 -5.17
CA LEU A 236 -14.76 -11.09 -5.36
C LEU A 236 -16.15 -10.60 -5.77
N PHE A 237 -16.58 -9.43 -5.30
CA PHE A 237 -17.98 -9.02 -5.38
C PHE A 237 -18.23 -7.66 -6.07
N ASP A 238 -17.21 -6.82 -6.27
CA ASP A 238 -17.43 -5.58 -7.02
C ASP A 238 -17.78 -5.91 -8.48
N PRO A 239 -18.89 -5.40 -9.02
CA PRO A 239 -19.36 -5.76 -10.36
C PRO A 239 -18.40 -5.37 -11.47
N ASN A 240 -17.51 -4.40 -11.24
CA ASN A 240 -16.53 -3.93 -12.23
C ASN A 240 -15.17 -4.61 -12.10
N LEU A 241 -14.89 -5.28 -10.97
CA LEU A 241 -13.59 -5.91 -10.68
C LEU A 241 -13.66 -7.44 -10.66
N ARG A 242 -14.80 -8.01 -10.25
CA ARG A 242 -14.93 -9.47 -10.11
C ARG A 242 -14.66 -10.17 -11.44
N GLY A 243 -13.79 -11.18 -11.41
CA GLY A 243 -13.41 -11.97 -12.59
C GLY A 243 -12.51 -11.26 -13.60
N GLN A 244 -12.01 -10.06 -13.29
CA GLN A 244 -11.12 -9.30 -14.19
C GLN A 244 -9.63 -9.51 -13.87
N PHE A 245 -9.32 -9.98 -12.65
CA PHE A 245 -7.97 -10.33 -12.24
C PHE A 245 -7.76 -11.85 -12.29
N ARG A 246 -6.57 -12.27 -12.72
CA ARG A 246 -6.08 -13.64 -12.65
C ARG A 246 -5.35 -13.92 -11.35
N SER A 247 -4.51 -12.98 -10.88
CA SER A 247 -3.78 -13.14 -9.62
C SER A 247 -3.56 -11.83 -8.86
N VAL A 248 -3.61 -11.90 -7.53
CA VAL A 248 -3.24 -10.82 -6.61
C VAL A 248 -2.28 -11.34 -5.56
N HIS A 249 -1.10 -10.74 -5.49
CA HIS A 249 -0.08 -11.11 -4.51
C HIS A 249 0.02 -10.02 -3.45
N PHE A 250 -0.30 -10.36 -2.20
CA PHE A 250 -0.08 -9.48 -1.05
C PHE A 250 1.29 -9.80 -0.44
N VAL A 251 2.17 -8.82 -0.43
CA VAL A 251 3.57 -8.96 -0.03
C VAL A 251 3.82 -8.20 1.26
N PHE A 252 4.29 -8.92 2.27
CA PHE A 252 4.62 -8.40 3.59
C PHE A 252 6.13 -8.29 3.73
N THR A 253 6.61 -7.06 3.93
CA THR A 253 8.05 -6.80 4.14
C THR A 253 8.55 -7.36 5.46
N ASP A 254 7.71 -7.32 6.50
CA ASP A 254 7.97 -7.91 7.81
C ASP A 254 6.82 -8.86 8.18
N PRO A 255 7.03 -10.18 8.14
CA PRO A 255 5.98 -11.16 8.45
C PRO A 255 5.62 -11.19 9.95
N LEU A 256 6.46 -10.62 10.82
CA LEU A 256 6.25 -10.57 12.26
C LEU A 256 5.49 -9.31 12.69
N GLN A 257 5.27 -8.37 11.77
CA GLN A 257 4.58 -7.13 12.07
C GLN A 257 3.12 -7.39 12.45
N SER A 258 2.67 -6.78 13.55
CA SER A 258 1.27 -6.77 13.96
C SER A 258 0.79 -5.34 14.21
N THR A 259 0.00 -4.83 13.28
CA THR A 259 -0.61 -3.50 13.40
C THR A 259 -1.52 -3.40 14.62
N ILE A 260 -2.20 -4.50 14.99
CA ILE A 260 -3.06 -4.57 16.18
C ILE A 260 -2.24 -4.31 17.45
N VAL A 261 -1.08 -4.95 17.60
CA VAL A 261 -0.19 -4.72 18.74
C VAL A 261 0.27 -3.26 18.76
N THR A 262 0.69 -2.71 17.62
CA THR A 262 1.13 -1.31 17.54
C THR A 262 0.00 -0.32 17.92
N ILE A 263 -1.24 -0.60 17.49
CA ILE A 263 -2.42 0.19 17.89
C ILE A 263 -2.59 0.14 19.41
N GLN A 264 -2.53 -1.05 20.03
CA GLN A 264 -2.69 -1.21 21.47
C GLN A 264 -1.62 -0.46 22.27
N GLU A 265 -0.35 -0.61 21.89
CA GLU A 265 0.77 0.07 22.53
C GLU A 265 0.63 1.59 22.42
N SER A 266 0.21 2.09 21.26
CA SER A 266 -0.03 3.53 21.05
C SER A 266 -1.15 4.07 21.94
N LYS A 267 -2.24 3.31 22.11
CA LYS A 267 -3.36 3.66 23.01
C LYS A 267 -2.90 3.69 24.47
N LYS A 268 -2.22 2.64 24.93
CA LYS A 268 -1.67 2.57 26.29
C LYS A 268 -0.74 3.75 26.59
N LYS A 269 0.20 4.06 25.67
CA LYS A 269 1.12 5.19 25.81
C LYS A 269 0.39 6.53 25.87
N ASN A 270 -0.70 6.69 25.12
CA ASN A 270 -1.51 7.90 25.15
C ASN A 270 -2.33 8.02 26.45
N GLU A 271 -2.86 6.92 26.97
CA GLU A 271 -3.55 6.87 28.28
C GLU A 271 -2.60 7.20 29.43
N GLU A 272 -1.40 6.62 29.45
CA GLU A 272 -0.37 6.94 30.45
C GLU A 272 0.04 8.42 30.40
N LYS A 273 0.18 8.99 29.21
CA LYS A 273 0.46 10.43 29.04
C LYS A 273 -0.68 11.30 29.57
N ARG A 274 -1.93 10.95 29.26
CA ARG A 274 -3.11 11.66 29.77
C ARG A 274 -3.22 11.57 31.29
N ALA A 275 -2.97 10.40 31.87
CA ALA A 275 -2.97 10.21 33.33
C ALA A 275 -1.87 11.05 34.01
N ARG A 276 -0.66 11.07 33.44
CA ARG A 276 0.44 11.92 33.94
C ARG A 276 0.12 13.42 33.83
N GLN A 277 -0.56 13.84 32.77
CA GLN A 277 -0.98 15.23 32.61
C GLN A 277 -2.07 15.61 33.62
N ALA A 278 -3.09 14.76 33.79
CA ALA A 278 -4.16 14.99 34.78
C ALA A 278 -3.62 15.06 36.21
N ALA A 279 -2.64 14.21 36.56
CA ALA A 279 -1.96 14.24 37.85
C ALA A 279 -1.17 15.55 38.08
N ARG A 280 -0.60 16.14 37.02
CA ARG A 280 0.11 17.44 37.09
C ARG A 280 -0.83 18.62 37.20
N GLU A 281 -2.03 18.53 36.63
CA GLU A 281 -3.04 19.61 36.62
C GLU A 281 -3.91 19.63 37.89
N GLY A 282 -3.62 18.77 38.88
CA GLY A 282 -4.36 18.73 40.15
C GLY A 282 -5.84 18.32 40.02
N ARG A 283 -6.25 17.80 38.84
CA ARG A 283 -7.60 17.31 38.61
C ARG A 283 -7.70 15.89 39.17
N ALA A 284 -8.22 15.78 40.39
CA ALA A 284 -8.64 14.50 40.95
C ALA A 284 -9.69 13.88 40.00
N SER A 285 -9.31 12.84 39.29
CA SER A 285 -10.25 12.08 38.46
C SER A 285 -10.84 10.97 39.33
N GLU A 286 -12.15 11.02 39.57
CA GLU A 286 -12.91 9.87 40.06
C GLU A 286 -12.76 8.74 39.04
N SER A 287 -11.86 7.79 39.31
CA SER A 287 -11.71 6.61 38.47
C SER A 287 -12.91 5.70 38.70
N THR A 288 -13.93 5.82 37.84
CA THR A 288 -14.88 4.73 37.62
C THR A 288 -14.09 3.59 37.01
N GLY A 289 -13.71 2.61 37.82
CA GLY A 289 -12.96 1.44 37.42
C GLY A 289 -13.78 0.58 36.46
N GLN A 290 -13.71 0.89 35.16
CA GLN A 290 -14.07 -0.08 34.14
C GLN A 290 -13.03 -1.19 34.16
N ARG A 291 -13.45 -2.30 34.76
CA ARG A 291 -12.77 -3.58 34.82
C ARG A 291 -12.38 -3.98 33.39
N THR A 292 -11.12 -3.77 33.03
CA THR A 292 -10.52 -4.34 31.82
C THR A 292 -10.69 -5.85 31.91
N GLN A 293 -11.47 -6.43 31.01
CA GLN A 293 -11.57 -7.88 30.92
C GLN A 293 -10.17 -8.45 30.64
N PRO A 294 -9.81 -9.59 31.24
CA PRO A 294 -8.53 -10.22 30.98
C PRO A 294 -8.45 -10.53 29.48
N LEU A 295 -7.40 -10.05 28.82
CA LEU A 295 -7.12 -10.42 27.44
C LEU A 295 -6.99 -11.94 27.35
N SER A 296 -7.63 -12.52 26.34
CA SER A 296 -7.35 -13.85 25.81
C SER A 296 -5.83 -14.09 25.78
N SER A 297 -5.37 -15.20 26.33
CA SER A 297 -3.96 -15.61 26.47
C SER A 297 -3.25 -15.92 25.15
N GLN A 298 -3.88 -15.61 24.01
CA GLN A 298 -3.33 -15.82 22.67
C GLN A 298 -2.62 -14.53 22.22
N PRO A 299 -1.40 -14.63 21.66
CA PRO A 299 -0.76 -13.49 21.01
C PRO A 299 -1.69 -12.90 19.94
N ALA A 300 -1.69 -11.58 19.77
CA ALA A 300 -2.41 -10.99 18.65
C ALA A 300 -1.76 -11.45 17.34
N PRO A 301 -2.55 -11.77 16.30
CA PRO A 301 -2.01 -12.28 15.04
C PRO A 301 -1.16 -11.22 14.34
N THR A 302 -0.21 -11.67 13.52
CA THR A 302 0.53 -10.80 12.61
C THR A 302 -0.39 -10.33 11.48
N ASP A 303 -0.01 -9.25 10.82
CA ASP A 303 -0.75 -8.72 9.67
C ASP A 303 -0.80 -9.74 8.53
N MET A 304 0.28 -10.51 8.35
CA MET A 304 0.37 -11.59 7.37
C MET A 304 -0.58 -12.74 7.72
N GLU A 305 -0.59 -13.23 8.97
CA GLU A 305 -1.51 -14.30 9.42
C GLU A 305 -2.99 -13.92 9.22
N VAL A 306 -3.33 -12.64 9.41
CA VAL A 306 -4.68 -12.13 9.13
C VAL A 306 -5.02 -12.26 7.64
N PHE A 307 -4.10 -11.86 6.75
CA PHE A 307 -4.32 -11.98 5.31
C PHE A 307 -4.36 -13.45 4.87
N GLU A 308 -3.49 -14.31 5.39
CA GLU A 308 -3.51 -15.76 5.12
C GLU A 308 -4.87 -16.37 5.48
N SER A 309 -5.42 -16.00 6.64
CA SER A 309 -6.76 -16.45 7.07
C SER A 309 -7.88 -15.95 6.16
N VAL A 310 -7.88 -14.65 5.81
CA VAL A 310 -8.94 -14.02 5.00
C VAL A 310 -8.95 -14.51 3.55
N PHE A 311 -7.76 -14.81 3.00
CA PHE A 311 -7.56 -15.27 1.64
C PHE A 311 -7.34 -16.78 1.52
N HIS A 312 -7.49 -17.54 2.61
CA HIS A 312 -7.41 -19.00 2.59
C HIS A 312 -8.48 -19.56 1.61
N PRO A 313 -8.16 -20.56 0.77
CA PRO A 313 -9.09 -21.09 -0.22
C PRO A 313 -10.44 -21.53 0.37
N ASP A 314 -10.43 -22.15 1.55
CA ASP A 314 -11.66 -22.57 2.25
C ASP A 314 -12.50 -21.38 2.73
N GLU A 315 -11.86 -20.30 3.19
CA GLU A 315 -12.54 -19.08 3.60
C GLU A 315 -13.16 -18.39 2.38
N ILE A 316 -12.42 -18.28 1.27
CA ILE A 316 -12.91 -17.74 0.01
C ILE A 316 -14.12 -18.54 -0.49
N LYS A 317 -14.04 -19.88 -0.45
CA LYS A 317 -15.15 -20.76 -0.82
C LYS A 317 -16.37 -20.50 0.08
N ARG A 318 -16.20 -20.51 1.40
CA ARG A 318 -17.27 -20.26 2.38
C ARG A 318 -17.95 -18.92 2.15
N VAL A 319 -17.20 -17.85 1.91
CA VAL A 319 -17.74 -16.50 1.71
C VAL A 319 -18.52 -16.42 0.38
N ARG A 320 -18.02 -17.05 -0.69
CA ARG A 320 -18.74 -17.14 -1.97
C ARG A 320 -20.06 -17.91 -1.85
N GLU A 321 -20.06 -19.05 -1.15
CA GLU A 321 -21.26 -19.84 -0.90
C GLU A 321 -22.30 -19.07 -0.09
N LYS A 322 -21.86 -18.39 0.98
CA LYS A 322 -22.72 -17.53 1.80
C LYS A 322 -23.34 -16.37 1.00
N ALA A 323 -22.58 -15.78 0.08
CA ALA A 323 -23.09 -14.71 -0.79
C ALA A 323 -24.15 -15.25 -1.75
N ALA A 324 -23.92 -16.42 -2.36
CA ALA A 324 -24.87 -17.08 -3.26
C ALA A 324 -26.18 -17.47 -2.55
N SER A 325 -26.09 -17.99 -1.33
CA SER A 325 -27.27 -18.34 -0.52
C SER A 325 -28.08 -17.10 -0.13
N SER A 326 -27.40 -16.01 0.24
CA SER A 326 -28.07 -14.74 0.62
C SER A 326 -28.79 -14.09 -0.57
N SER A 327 -28.22 -14.17 -1.77
CA SER A 327 -28.89 -13.70 -2.99
C SER A 327 -30.11 -14.54 -3.37
N SER A 328 -30.08 -15.83 -3.06
CA SER A 328 -31.20 -16.75 -3.34
C SER A 328 -32.37 -16.49 -2.38
N THR A 329 -32.11 -16.24 -1.10
CA THR A 329 -33.15 -15.90 -0.10
C THR A 329 -33.83 -14.56 -0.39
N ASN A 330 -33.08 -13.55 -0.85
CA ASN A 330 -33.65 -12.25 -1.19
C ASN A 330 -34.55 -12.31 -2.45
N MET A 331 -34.28 -13.20 -3.41
CA MET A 331 -35.17 -13.40 -4.55
C MET A 331 -36.50 -14.05 -4.14
N VAL A 332 -36.52 -14.97 -3.16
CA VAL A 332 -37.76 -15.62 -2.72
C VAL A 332 -38.70 -14.63 -2.01
N LEU A 333 -38.14 -13.67 -1.26
CA LEU A 333 -38.93 -12.65 -0.54
C LEU A 333 -39.44 -11.50 -1.43
N SER A 334 -38.89 -11.30 -2.64
CA SER A 334 -39.38 -10.28 -3.58
C SER A 334 -40.55 -10.75 -4.45
N PHE A 335 -40.95 -12.02 -4.35
CA PHE A 335 -42.09 -12.61 -5.07
C PHE A 335 -43.26 -13.04 -4.14
N SER A 336 -43.27 -12.59 -2.88
CA SER A 336 -44.35 -12.88 -1.92
C SER A 336 -45.23 -11.67 -1.65
#